data_AF-A0A7Y0F1K7-F1
#
_entry.id   AF-A0A7Y0F1K7-F1
#
_cell.length_a   1.000
_cell.length_b   1.000
_cell.length_c   1.000
_cell.angle_alpha   90.00
_cell.angle_beta   90.00
_cell.angle_gamma   90.00
#
_symmetry.space_group_name_H-M   'P 1'
#
loop_
_entity.id
_entity.type
_entity.pdbx_description
1 polymer ?
#
loop_
_entity_poly.entity_id
_entity_poly.type
_entity_poly.pdbx_seq_one_letter_code
_entity_poly.pdbx_strand_id
1 'polypeptide(L)'
;MDETTADKMTAAGVQPTVRDLTGVQAAAYVLLLACAALPVALGLTPDETFSPGVLIPVACALALVLAFHAMWPFRGIPGLGWFSRLFSALIGVVSVAAGWHVLVVGDRYVTYRSASVLWGCLFGILMTVLVIVGFGRQMLRRDRSHLIVTLSRCIISGVCSAAAGGWCFLPMLLLEAGRAELRGLGWQYALVALAVLVLVLCIGAIGVLWRGDAELVAPRSWIGLALMPVMLSGMPVYLGALGLMFPLNW
;
A
#
# COMPACT_ATOMS: atom_id res chain seq x y z
N MET A 1 47.98 1.92 11.88
CA MET A 1 46.71 2.40 11.27
C MET A 1 45.62 1.68 12.03
N ASP A 2 44.91 2.41 12.88
CA ASP A 2 44.05 1.85 13.92
C ASP A 2 42.77 1.27 13.28
N GLU A 3 42.51 -0.04 13.50
CA GLU A 3 41.38 -0.81 12.94
C GLU A 3 40.01 -0.16 13.25
N THR A 4 39.95 0.59 14.33
CA THR A 4 38.81 1.43 14.78
C THR A 4 38.47 2.60 13.85
N THR A 5 39.39 3.01 12.97
CA THR A 5 39.14 4.12 12.02
C THR A 5 38.56 3.61 10.71
N ALA A 6 38.91 2.38 10.31
CA ALA A 6 38.38 1.75 9.10
C ALA A 6 36.90 1.38 9.26
N ASP A 7 36.52 0.88 10.45
CA ASP A 7 35.13 0.48 10.74
C ASP A 7 34.18 1.70 10.90
N LYS A 8 34.73 2.87 11.28
CA LYS A 8 33.97 4.14 11.30
C LYS A 8 33.79 4.75 9.92
N MET A 9 34.63 4.43 8.94
CA MET A 9 34.54 4.95 7.57
C MET A 9 33.58 4.15 6.69
N THR A 10 33.27 2.89 7.03
CA THR A 10 32.34 2.02 6.30
C THR A 10 30.88 2.13 6.76
N ALA A 11 30.63 2.74 7.93
CA ALA A 11 29.31 2.83 8.55
C ALA A 11 28.61 4.19 8.38
N ALA A 12 28.96 5.00 7.37
CA ALA A 12 28.17 6.18 7.02
C ALA A 12 26.89 5.73 6.30
N GLY A 13 25.89 5.27 7.05
CA GLY A 13 24.57 4.97 6.53
C GLY A 13 24.02 6.17 5.76
N VAL A 14 23.53 5.93 4.53
CA VAL A 14 22.93 7.00 3.72
C VAL A 14 21.61 7.41 4.39
N GLN A 15 21.60 8.59 4.99
CA GLN A 15 20.38 9.20 5.51
C GLN A 15 19.67 9.92 4.35
N PRO A 16 18.51 9.43 3.88
CA PRO A 16 17.76 10.07 2.80
C PRO A 16 17.25 11.43 3.26
N THR A 17 17.31 12.43 2.37
CA THR A 17 16.72 13.73 2.66
C THR A 17 15.19 13.68 2.55
N VAL A 18 14.51 14.66 3.13
CA VAL A 18 13.04 14.82 2.95
C VAL A 18 12.67 14.89 1.47
N ARG A 19 13.51 15.54 0.65
CA ARG A 19 13.32 15.64 -0.80
C ARG A 19 13.38 14.29 -1.50
N ASP A 20 14.28 13.41 -1.06
CA ASP A 20 14.42 12.08 -1.64
C ASP A 20 13.20 11.20 -1.34
N LEU A 21 12.73 11.22 -0.08
CA LEU A 21 11.55 10.48 0.35
C LEU A 21 10.28 10.97 -0.37
N THR A 22 10.06 12.27 -0.39
CA THR A 22 8.90 12.88 -1.07
C THR A 22 8.98 12.68 -2.58
N GLY A 23 10.17 12.71 -3.18
CA GLY A 23 10.38 12.41 -4.59
C GLY A 23 9.96 10.98 -4.96
N VAL A 24 10.35 9.99 -4.16
CA VAL A 24 9.91 8.59 -4.36
C VAL A 24 8.40 8.45 -4.18
N GLN A 25 7.83 9.06 -3.14
CA GLN A 25 6.39 9.04 -2.91
C GLN A 25 5.64 9.65 -4.10
N ALA A 26 6.02 10.85 -4.54
CA ALA A 26 5.41 11.54 -5.66
C ALA A 26 5.52 10.72 -6.96
N ALA A 27 6.69 10.16 -7.25
CA ALA A 27 6.87 9.30 -8.41
C ALA A 27 5.95 8.08 -8.37
N ALA A 28 5.84 7.41 -7.22
CA ALA A 28 4.96 6.25 -7.06
C ALA A 28 3.47 6.64 -7.22
N TYR A 29 3.02 7.74 -6.62
CA TYR A 29 1.65 8.24 -6.77
C TYR A 29 1.32 8.61 -8.22
N VAL A 30 2.22 9.31 -8.91
CA VAL A 30 2.05 9.64 -10.33
C VAL A 30 1.94 8.39 -11.19
N LEU A 31 2.78 7.38 -10.92
CA LEU A 31 2.78 6.12 -11.67
C LEU A 31 1.47 5.36 -11.44
N LEU A 32 0.99 5.26 -10.20
CA LEU A 32 -0.28 4.64 -9.85
C LEU A 32 -1.47 5.38 -10.49
N LEU A 33 -1.47 6.71 -10.43
CA LEU A 33 -2.50 7.53 -11.04
C LEU A 33 -2.50 7.40 -12.56
N ALA A 34 -1.34 7.40 -13.21
CA ALA A 34 -1.20 7.18 -14.65
C ALA A 34 -1.69 5.79 -15.05
N CYS A 35 -1.32 4.73 -14.31
CA CYS A 35 -1.82 3.38 -14.54
C CYS A 35 -3.35 3.31 -14.43
N ALA A 36 -3.94 3.98 -13.44
CA ALA A 36 -5.38 3.97 -13.22
C ALA A 36 -6.16 4.85 -14.20
N ALA A 37 -5.57 5.94 -14.67
CA ALA A 37 -6.18 6.85 -15.64
C ALA A 37 -6.04 6.34 -17.08
N LEU A 38 -5.10 5.44 -17.38
CA LEU A 38 -4.86 4.97 -18.74
C LEU A 38 -6.11 4.36 -19.41
N PRO A 39 -6.89 3.47 -18.76
CA PRO A 39 -8.13 2.96 -19.35
C PRO A 39 -9.15 4.08 -19.68
N VAL A 40 -9.24 5.09 -18.80
CA VAL A 40 -10.11 6.25 -18.97
C VAL A 40 -9.64 7.10 -20.15
N ALA A 41 -8.33 7.36 -20.25
CA ALA A 41 -7.73 8.13 -21.32
C ALA A 41 -7.84 7.44 -22.69
N LEU A 42 -7.85 6.10 -22.71
CA LEU A 42 -8.08 5.30 -23.91
C LEU A 42 -9.57 5.23 -24.30
N GLY A 43 -10.47 5.86 -23.54
CA GLY A 43 -11.90 5.85 -23.80
C GLY A 43 -12.54 4.48 -23.63
N LEU A 44 -11.88 3.57 -22.89
CA LEU A 44 -12.44 2.24 -22.63
C LEU A 44 -13.72 2.39 -21.83
N THR A 45 -14.73 1.64 -22.24
CA THR A 45 -15.91 1.46 -21.40
C THR A 45 -15.47 0.86 -20.07
N PRO A 46 -16.23 1.05 -18.99
CA PRO A 46 -15.88 0.43 -17.74
C PRO A 46 -15.88 -1.12 -17.82
N ASP A 47 -16.43 -1.75 -18.87
CA ASP A 47 -16.56 -3.23 -18.97
C ASP A 47 -15.24 -3.75 -19.54
N GLU A 48 -14.70 -3.00 -20.50
CA GLU A 48 -13.37 -3.20 -21.04
C GLU A 48 -12.28 -2.87 -20.01
N THR A 49 -12.46 -1.79 -19.22
CA THR A 49 -11.51 -1.37 -18.18
C THR A 49 -11.28 -2.42 -17.11
N PHE A 50 -12.33 -3.17 -16.74
CA PHE A 50 -12.26 -4.22 -15.73
C PHE A 50 -12.24 -5.63 -16.33
N SER A 51 -12.07 -5.72 -17.65
CA SER A 51 -11.89 -7.01 -18.30
C SER A 51 -10.62 -7.69 -17.78
N PRO A 52 -10.59 -9.03 -17.72
CA PRO A 52 -9.39 -9.77 -17.34
C PRO A 52 -8.17 -9.51 -18.24
N GLY A 53 -8.27 -8.73 -19.32
CA GLY A 53 -7.14 -8.33 -20.17
C GLY A 53 -6.54 -6.96 -19.84
N VAL A 54 -7.27 -6.07 -19.17
CA VAL A 54 -6.87 -4.66 -18.93
C VAL A 54 -6.50 -4.45 -17.46
N LEU A 55 -5.46 -5.16 -17.04
CA LEU A 55 -5.12 -5.39 -15.62
C LEU A 55 -4.04 -4.45 -15.09
N ILE A 56 -3.84 -3.35 -15.79
CA ILE A 56 -2.77 -2.38 -15.55
C ILE A 56 -2.79 -1.89 -14.10
N PRO A 57 -3.93 -1.57 -13.47
CA PRO A 57 -3.99 -1.15 -12.07
C PRO A 57 -3.51 -2.25 -11.10
N VAL A 58 -3.86 -3.51 -11.36
CA VAL A 58 -3.42 -4.65 -10.53
C VAL A 58 -1.93 -4.89 -10.72
N ALA A 59 -1.44 -4.81 -11.95
CA ALA A 59 -0.02 -4.93 -12.25
C ALA A 59 0.80 -3.84 -11.53
N CYS A 60 0.31 -2.60 -11.48
CA CYS A 60 0.99 -1.50 -10.77
C CYS A 60 0.93 -1.69 -9.24
N ALA A 61 -0.19 -2.17 -8.67
CA ALA A 61 -0.27 -2.52 -7.26
C ALA A 61 0.67 -3.69 -6.88
N LEU A 62 0.76 -4.72 -7.74
CA LEU A 62 1.70 -5.83 -7.54
C LEU A 62 3.15 -5.35 -7.67
N ALA A 63 3.46 -4.54 -8.67
CA ALA A 63 4.79 -3.96 -8.84
C ALA A 63 5.20 -3.12 -7.63
N LEU A 64 4.28 -2.39 -7.01
CA LEU A 64 4.52 -1.66 -5.76
C LEU A 64 4.91 -2.60 -4.61
N VAL A 65 4.18 -3.71 -4.43
CA VAL A 65 4.52 -4.74 -3.42
C VAL A 65 5.90 -5.33 -3.71
N LEU A 66 6.16 -5.74 -4.95
CA LEU A 66 7.44 -6.33 -5.34
C LEU A 66 8.59 -5.34 -5.17
N ALA A 67 8.39 -4.06 -5.49
CA ALA A 67 9.38 -3.01 -5.31
C ALA A 67 9.69 -2.79 -3.83
N PHE A 68 8.68 -2.65 -2.98
CA PHE A 68 8.86 -2.54 -1.53
C PHE A 68 9.68 -3.71 -0.97
N HIS A 69 9.34 -4.94 -1.37
CA HIS A 69 10.06 -6.13 -0.92
C HIS A 69 11.46 -6.24 -1.50
N ALA A 70 11.70 -5.83 -2.74
CA ALA A 70 13.04 -5.79 -3.32
C ALA A 70 13.92 -4.73 -2.62
N MET A 71 13.36 -3.57 -2.28
CA MET A 71 14.00 -2.49 -1.51
C MET A 71 13.75 -2.60 0.00
N TRP A 72 13.60 -3.83 0.53
CA TRP A 72 13.20 -4.09 1.91
C TRP A 72 13.87 -3.15 2.93
N PRO A 73 13.10 -2.32 3.66
CA PRO A 73 13.67 -1.28 4.52
C PRO A 73 14.33 -1.82 5.79
N PHE A 74 13.96 -3.03 6.21
CA PHE A 74 14.33 -3.58 7.52
C PHE A 74 15.46 -4.62 7.47
N ARG A 75 16.39 -4.48 6.53
CA ARG A 75 17.57 -5.37 6.42
C ARG A 75 18.49 -5.15 7.62
N GLY A 76 19.06 -6.24 8.15
CA GLY A 76 20.03 -6.19 9.24
C GLY A 76 19.43 -6.10 10.65
N ILE A 77 18.11 -6.06 10.81
CA ILE A 77 17.47 -5.98 12.13
C ILE A 77 17.43 -7.37 12.81
N PRO A 78 18.04 -7.53 14.00
CA PRO A 78 18.01 -8.80 14.73
C PRO A 78 16.56 -9.26 15.00
N GLY A 79 16.29 -10.53 14.69
CA GLY A 79 14.96 -11.12 14.86
C GLY A 79 13.94 -10.78 13.77
N LEU A 80 14.28 -9.94 12.78
CA LEU A 80 13.45 -9.71 11.59
C LEU A 80 14.08 -10.40 10.37
N GLY A 81 13.98 -11.73 10.35
CA GLY A 81 14.58 -12.58 9.32
C GLY A 81 13.77 -12.68 8.03
N TRP A 82 14.26 -13.52 7.11
CA TRP A 82 13.65 -13.78 5.79
C TRP A 82 12.17 -14.14 5.84
N PHE A 83 11.74 -14.86 6.89
CA PHE A 83 10.34 -15.25 7.09
C PHE A 83 9.40 -14.05 7.16
N SER A 84 9.78 -13.00 7.89
CA SER A 84 8.92 -11.81 8.05
C SER A 84 8.70 -11.08 6.72
N ARG A 85 9.75 -11.00 5.90
CA ARG A 85 9.70 -10.47 4.53
C ARG A 85 8.82 -11.32 3.65
N LEU A 86 9.03 -12.64 3.63
CA LEU A 86 8.21 -13.56 2.83
C LEU A 86 6.73 -13.50 3.23
N PHE A 87 6.44 -13.54 4.53
CA PHE A 87 5.08 -13.51 5.05
C PHE A 87 4.37 -12.19 4.72
N SER A 88 5.06 -11.06 4.89
CA SER A 88 4.57 -9.74 4.47
C SER A 88 4.33 -9.67 2.96
N ALA A 89 5.21 -10.27 2.14
CA ALA A 89 5.04 -10.34 0.69
C ALA A 89 3.81 -11.17 0.30
N LEU A 90 3.63 -12.34 0.92
CA LEU A 90 2.47 -13.20 0.69
C LEU A 90 1.16 -12.49 1.03
N ILE A 91 1.10 -11.80 2.17
CA ILE A 91 -0.05 -10.98 2.55
C ILE A 91 -0.37 -9.93 1.47
N GLY A 92 0.65 -9.24 0.95
CA GLY A 92 0.47 -8.25 -0.10
C GLY A 92 -0.02 -8.84 -1.42
N VAL A 93 0.58 -9.95 -1.85
CA VAL A 93 0.17 -10.66 -3.07
C VAL A 93 -1.27 -11.16 -2.97
N VAL A 94 -1.65 -11.76 -1.83
CA VAL A 94 -3.03 -12.22 -1.59
C VAL A 94 -4.01 -11.03 -1.61
N SER A 95 -3.66 -9.91 -0.98
CA SER A 95 -4.51 -8.71 -1.00
C SER A 95 -4.71 -8.14 -2.42
N VAL A 96 -3.64 -8.07 -3.22
CA VAL A 96 -3.70 -7.60 -4.61
C VAL A 96 -4.50 -8.57 -5.49
N ALA A 97 -4.29 -9.89 -5.34
CA ALA A 97 -5.03 -10.92 -6.07
C ALA A 97 -6.53 -10.92 -5.72
N ALA A 98 -6.87 -10.63 -4.48
CA ALA A 98 -8.26 -10.43 -4.11
C ALA A 98 -8.83 -9.13 -4.68
N GLY A 99 -8.03 -8.05 -4.72
CA GLY A 99 -8.43 -6.79 -5.35
C GLY A 99 -8.73 -6.98 -6.83
N TRP A 100 -7.89 -7.75 -7.53
CA TRP A 100 -8.17 -8.23 -8.88
C TRP A 100 -9.51 -8.95 -8.98
N HIS A 101 -9.77 -9.90 -8.07
CA HIS A 101 -10.98 -10.69 -8.11
C HIS A 101 -12.23 -9.81 -7.99
N VAL A 102 -12.16 -8.71 -7.24
CA VAL A 102 -13.24 -7.71 -7.18
C VAL A 102 -13.46 -7.04 -8.54
N LEU A 103 -12.38 -6.65 -9.22
CA LEU A 103 -12.49 -5.94 -10.49
C LEU A 103 -13.15 -6.78 -11.58
N VAL A 104 -12.80 -8.07 -11.68
CA VAL A 104 -13.26 -8.94 -12.78
C VAL A 104 -14.68 -9.49 -12.60
N VAL A 105 -15.37 -9.14 -11.51
CA VAL A 105 -16.76 -9.54 -11.28
C VAL A 105 -17.69 -8.78 -12.23
N GLY A 106 -18.39 -9.53 -13.11
CA GLY A 106 -19.09 -8.99 -14.28
C GLY A 106 -20.37 -8.17 -14.03
N ASP A 107 -20.84 -8.03 -12.79
CA ASP A 107 -22.02 -7.20 -12.47
C ASP A 107 -21.68 -6.09 -11.45
N ARG A 108 -21.95 -4.85 -11.84
CA ARG A 108 -21.33 -3.64 -11.30
C ARG A 108 -21.99 -3.00 -10.09
N TYR A 109 -23.24 -3.34 -9.81
CA TYR A 109 -23.97 -2.65 -8.72
C TYR A 109 -24.11 -3.53 -7.50
N VAL A 110 -24.69 -4.72 -7.65
CA VAL A 110 -24.90 -5.63 -6.51
C VAL A 110 -23.63 -6.45 -6.27
N THR A 111 -23.09 -7.05 -7.33
CA THR A 111 -22.00 -8.03 -7.22
C THR A 111 -20.65 -7.35 -6.99
N TYR A 112 -20.41 -6.17 -7.57
CA TYR A 112 -19.20 -5.38 -7.30
C TYR A 112 -19.17 -4.83 -5.87
N ARG A 113 -20.30 -4.31 -5.37
CA ARG A 113 -20.41 -3.84 -3.98
C ARG A 113 -20.11 -4.97 -3.00
N SER A 114 -20.74 -6.13 -3.19
CA SER A 114 -20.52 -7.29 -2.33
C SER A 114 -19.08 -7.82 -2.45
N ALA A 115 -18.49 -7.82 -3.63
CA ALA A 115 -17.08 -8.18 -3.83
C ALA A 115 -16.12 -7.18 -3.14
N SER A 116 -16.43 -5.89 -3.18
CA SER A 116 -15.65 -4.86 -2.48
C SER A 116 -15.73 -5.00 -0.96
N VAL A 117 -16.91 -5.35 -0.43
CA VAL A 117 -17.07 -5.70 0.99
C VAL A 117 -16.29 -6.96 1.34
N LEU A 118 -16.32 -7.99 0.48
CA LEU A 118 -15.56 -9.23 0.67
C LEU A 118 -14.06 -8.96 0.73
N TRP A 119 -13.54 -8.05 -0.09
CA TRP A 119 -12.14 -7.63 0.00
C TRP A 119 -11.82 -6.95 1.34
N GLY A 120 -12.70 -6.09 1.85
CA GLY A 120 -12.56 -5.50 3.18
C GLY A 120 -12.55 -6.54 4.30
N CYS A 121 -13.44 -7.54 4.22
CA CYS A 121 -13.45 -8.68 5.14
C CYS A 121 -12.15 -9.48 5.06
N LEU A 122 -11.66 -9.77 3.85
CA LEU A 122 -10.39 -10.45 3.64
C LEU A 122 -9.23 -9.64 4.21
N PHE A 123 -9.21 -8.32 4.01
CA PHE A 123 -8.19 -7.47 4.61
C PHE A 123 -8.21 -7.61 6.14
N GLY A 124 -9.39 -7.60 6.78
CA GLY A 124 -9.54 -7.87 8.21
C GLY A 124 -9.02 -9.25 8.64
N ILE A 125 -9.28 -10.30 7.86
CA ILE A 125 -8.72 -11.65 8.09
C ILE A 125 -7.20 -11.64 7.97
N LEU A 126 -6.64 -11.00 6.94
CA LEU A 126 -5.21 -10.87 6.74
C LEU A 126 -4.55 -10.13 7.91
N MET A 127 -5.18 -9.08 8.44
CA MET A 127 -4.69 -8.36 9.63
C MET A 127 -4.73 -9.24 10.88
N THR A 128 -5.80 -10.02 11.06
CA THR A 128 -5.91 -10.97 12.17
C THR A 128 -4.81 -12.04 12.10
N VAL A 129 -4.60 -12.64 10.93
CA VAL A 129 -3.54 -13.61 10.67
C VAL A 129 -2.15 -12.99 10.88
N LEU A 130 -1.94 -11.76 10.40
CA LEU A 130 -0.70 -11.02 10.60
C LEU A 130 -0.37 -10.82 12.08
N VAL A 131 -1.36 -10.44 12.88
CA VAL A 131 -1.20 -10.27 14.32
C VAL A 131 -0.90 -11.61 15.00
N ILE A 132 -1.69 -12.66 14.73
CA ILE A 132 -1.50 -13.99 15.34
C ILE A 132 -0.10 -14.54 15.02
N VAL A 133 0.30 -14.54 13.75
CA VAL A 133 1.61 -15.03 13.31
C VAL A 133 2.73 -14.14 13.86
N GLY A 134 2.53 -12.82 13.88
CA GLY A 134 3.48 -11.85 14.43
C GLY A 134 3.78 -12.11 15.90
N PHE A 135 2.74 -12.29 16.73
CA PHE A 135 2.87 -12.62 18.15
C PHE A 135 3.40 -14.04 18.37
N GLY A 136 2.85 -15.04 17.68
CA GLY A 136 3.28 -16.44 17.82
C GLY A 136 4.78 -16.61 17.54
N ARG A 137 5.27 -15.97 16.47
CA ARG A 137 6.71 -15.97 16.15
C ARG A 137 7.57 -15.35 17.25
N GLN A 138 7.07 -14.29 17.88
CA GLN A 138 7.78 -13.59 18.95
C GLN A 138 7.79 -14.40 20.25
N MET A 139 6.73 -15.17 20.52
CA MET A 139 6.66 -16.10 21.65
C MET A 139 7.59 -17.31 21.49
N LEU A 140 7.85 -17.75 20.25
CA LEU A 140 8.74 -18.87 19.93
C LEU A 140 10.24 -18.53 20.03
N ARG A 141 10.61 -17.25 20.22
CA ARG A 141 12.02 -16.86 20.37
C ARG A 141 12.53 -17.21 21.77
N ARG A 142 13.71 -17.83 21.83
CA ARG A 142 14.43 -18.12 23.08
C ARG A 142 14.87 -16.85 23.80
N ASP A 143 15.45 -15.89 23.06
CA ASP A 143 15.79 -14.55 23.58
C ASP A 143 14.79 -13.50 23.12
N ARG A 144 14.11 -12.86 24.07
CA ARG A 144 13.04 -11.87 23.85
C ARG A 144 13.53 -10.42 23.83
N SER A 145 14.81 -10.19 23.58
CA SER A 145 15.33 -8.85 23.41
C SER A 145 14.69 -8.15 22.20
N HIS A 146 14.42 -6.85 22.35
CA HIS A 146 13.83 -5.98 21.32
C HIS A 146 12.47 -6.44 20.75
N LEU A 147 11.70 -7.21 21.53
CA LEU A 147 10.41 -7.79 21.14
C LEU A 147 9.46 -6.79 20.46
N ILE A 148 9.25 -5.64 21.11
CA ILE A 148 8.30 -4.60 20.68
C ILE A 148 8.72 -4.02 19.33
N VAL A 149 10.01 -3.71 19.16
CA VAL A 149 10.55 -3.11 17.93
C VAL A 149 10.47 -4.08 16.76
N THR A 150 10.83 -5.34 16.96
CA THR A 150 10.76 -6.36 15.91
C THR A 150 9.32 -6.70 15.55
N LEU A 151 8.40 -6.70 16.53
CA LEU A 151 6.99 -6.96 16.31
C LEU A 151 6.33 -5.80 15.54
N SER A 152 6.57 -4.55 15.96
CA SER A 152 5.99 -3.38 15.30
C SER A 152 6.42 -3.29 13.83
N ARG A 153 7.70 -3.53 13.54
CA ARG A 153 8.24 -3.56 12.16
C ARG A 153 7.67 -4.70 11.32
N CYS A 154 7.44 -5.87 11.92
CA CYS A 154 6.78 -6.99 11.26
C CYS A 154 5.33 -6.64 10.91
N ILE A 155 4.57 -6.12 11.88
CA ILE A 155 3.16 -5.74 11.67
C ILE A 155 3.07 -4.63 10.62
N ILE A 156 3.79 -3.53 10.76
CA ILE A 156 3.68 -2.41 9.82
C ILE A 156 4.07 -2.83 8.39
N SER A 157 5.06 -3.70 8.21
CA SER A 157 5.42 -4.24 6.88
C SER A 157 4.28 -5.05 6.24
N GLY A 158 3.59 -5.86 7.06
CA GLY A 158 2.45 -6.66 6.63
C GLY A 158 1.22 -5.78 6.33
N VAL A 159 0.94 -4.79 7.18
CA VAL A 159 -0.14 -3.81 6.99
C VAL A 159 0.07 -3.03 5.69
N CYS A 160 1.26 -2.47 5.47
CA CYS A 160 1.59 -1.78 4.23
C CYS A 160 1.43 -2.71 3.02
N SER A 161 1.96 -3.93 3.09
CA SER A 161 1.84 -4.90 2.00
C SER A 161 0.38 -5.23 1.67
N ALA A 162 -0.45 -5.48 2.68
CA ALA A 162 -1.88 -5.71 2.48
C ALA A 162 -2.59 -4.47 1.90
N ALA A 163 -2.28 -3.27 2.42
CA ALA A 163 -2.92 -2.04 2.02
C ALA A 163 -2.65 -1.66 0.55
N ALA A 164 -1.54 -2.12 -0.02
CA ALA A 164 -1.23 -1.93 -1.43
C ALA A 164 -2.33 -2.48 -2.37
N GLY A 165 -3.08 -3.51 -1.96
CA GLY A 165 -4.22 -4.02 -2.72
C GLY A 165 -5.36 -3.01 -2.90
N GLY A 166 -5.46 -2.00 -2.02
CA GLY A 166 -6.45 -0.93 -2.12
C GLY A 166 -6.26 -0.04 -3.34
N TRP A 167 -5.07 0.00 -3.93
CA TRP A 167 -4.80 0.72 -5.18
C TRP A 167 -5.53 0.15 -6.39
N CYS A 168 -5.93 -1.13 -6.34
CA CYS A 168 -6.76 -1.74 -7.39
C CYS A 168 -8.10 -1.01 -7.57
N PHE A 169 -8.58 -0.28 -6.56
CA PHE A 169 -9.86 0.42 -6.58
C PHE A 169 -9.77 1.85 -7.15
N LEU A 170 -8.56 2.37 -7.41
CA LEU A 170 -8.36 3.73 -7.93
C LEU A 170 -9.07 4.01 -9.27
N PRO A 171 -9.01 3.12 -10.29
CA PRO A 171 -9.67 3.36 -11.57
C PRO A 171 -11.18 3.56 -11.43
N MET A 172 -11.81 2.85 -10.51
CA MET A 172 -13.24 3.02 -10.23
C MET A 172 -13.54 4.41 -9.65
N LEU A 173 -12.71 4.89 -8.72
CA LEU A 173 -12.87 6.23 -8.16
C LEU A 173 -12.75 7.32 -9.24
N LEU A 174 -11.94 7.10 -10.28
CA LEU A 174 -11.83 7.99 -11.43
C LEU A 174 -13.05 7.89 -12.37
N LEU A 175 -13.52 6.67 -12.65
CA LEU A 175 -14.69 6.44 -13.50
C LEU A 175 -15.98 6.99 -12.89
N GLU A 176 -16.14 6.90 -11.57
CA GLU A 176 -17.32 7.41 -10.89
C GLU A 176 -17.35 8.95 -10.86
N ALA A 177 -16.20 9.63 -11.04
CA ALA A 177 -16.13 11.08 -11.19
C ALA A 177 -17.00 11.57 -12.36
N GLY A 178 -16.79 10.99 -13.55
CA GLY A 178 -17.54 11.36 -14.76
C GLY A 178 -19.03 11.03 -14.65
N ARG A 179 -19.39 9.98 -13.90
CA ARG A 179 -20.80 9.61 -13.66
C ARG A 179 -21.46 10.51 -12.63
N ALA A 180 -20.74 10.95 -11.61
CA ALA A 180 -21.27 11.83 -10.57
C ALA A 180 -21.72 13.17 -11.17
N GLU A 181 -20.97 13.72 -12.13
CA GLU A 181 -21.37 14.93 -12.85
C GLU A 181 -22.68 14.72 -13.63
N LEU A 182 -22.79 13.63 -14.39
CA LEU A 182 -23.99 13.29 -15.16
C LEU A 182 -25.24 13.08 -14.28
N ARG A 183 -25.05 12.63 -13.03
CA ARG A 183 -26.12 12.35 -12.06
C ARG A 183 -26.44 13.54 -11.14
N GLY A 184 -25.74 14.67 -11.27
CA GLY A 184 -25.89 15.80 -10.35
C GLY A 184 -25.34 15.54 -8.94
N LEU A 185 -24.52 14.50 -8.76
CA LEU A 185 -23.90 14.10 -7.48
C LEU A 185 -22.44 14.59 -7.35
N GLY A 186 -22.04 15.55 -8.19
CA GLY A 186 -20.66 16.04 -8.24
C GLY A 186 -20.13 16.55 -6.89
N TRP A 187 -20.99 17.15 -6.05
CA TRP A 187 -20.59 17.61 -4.71
C TRP A 187 -20.28 16.46 -3.75
N GLN A 188 -21.04 15.36 -3.78
CA GLN A 188 -20.79 14.18 -2.95
C GLN A 188 -19.47 13.53 -3.35
N TYR A 189 -19.25 13.40 -4.67
CA TYR A 189 -17.98 12.94 -5.22
C TYR A 189 -16.82 13.82 -4.77
N ALA A 190 -16.95 15.16 -4.90
CA ALA A 190 -15.91 16.10 -4.54
C ALA A 190 -15.51 15.99 -3.05
N LEU A 191 -16.49 15.81 -2.15
CA LEU A 191 -16.22 15.60 -0.72
C LEU A 191 -15.47 14.29 -0.46
N VAL A 192 -15.87 13.18 -1.09
CA VAL A 192 -15.18 11.90 -0.94
C VAL A 192 -13.76 11.98 -1.51
N ALA A 193 -13.60 12.53 -2.71
CA ALA A 193 -12.30 12.71 -3.36
C ALA A 193 -11.37 13.60 -2.51
N LEU A 194 -11.89 14.68 -1.93
CA LEU A 194 -11.15 15.57 -1.02
C LEU A 194 -10.73 14.82 0.24
N ALA A 195 -11.62 14.05 0.86
CA ALA A 195 -11.31 13.26 2.06
C ALA A 195 -10.20 12.23 1.78
N VAL A 196 -10.28 11.52 0.65
CA VAL A 196 -9.24 10.59 0.20
C VAL A 196 -7.92 11.32 0.01
N LEU A 197 -7.91 12.43 -0.72
CA LEU A 197 -6.70 13.22 -0.98
C LEU A 197 -6.04 13.68 0.32
N VAL A 198 -6.82 14.25 1.25
CA VAL A 198 -6.32 14.69 2.56
C VAL A 198 -5.70 13.52 3.31
N LEU A 199 -6.37 12.37 3.38
CA LEU A 199 -5.84 11.19 4.06
C LEU A 199 -4.53 10.68 3.42
N VAL A 200 -4.44 10.64 2.08
CA VAL A 200 -3.22 10.25 1.36
C VAL A 200 -2.07 11.22 1.69
N LEU A 201 -2.32 12.53 1.67
CA LEU A 201 -1.33 13.55 2.00
C LEU A 201 -0.88 13.46 3.46
N CYS A 202 -1.80 13.25 4.40
CA CYS A 202 -1.50 13.05 5.82
C CYS A 202 -0.62 11.81 6.03
N ILE A 203 -0.96 10.68 5.39
CA ILE A 203 -0.16 9.44 5.47
C ILE A 203 1.25 9.67 4.89
N GLY A 204 1.36 10.35 3.75
CA GLY A 204 2.65 10.72 3.15
C GLY A 204 3.50 11.58 4.08
N ALA A 205 2.90 12.63 4.66
CA ALA A 205 3.56 13.53 5.60
C ALA A 205 4.03 12.79 6.86
N ILE A 206 3.18 11.95 7.45
CA ILE A 206 3.56 11.10 8.60
C ILE A 206 4.73 10.19 8.21
N GLY A 207 4.74 9.61 7.01
CA GLY A 207 5.84 8.78 6.53
C GLY A 207 7.18 9.51 6.45
N VAL A 208 7.18 10.78 6.04
CA VAL A 208 8.39 11.63 6.03
C VAL A 208 8.85 11.96 7.45
N LEU A 209 7.92 12.21 8.37
CA LEU A 209 8.22 12.47 9.78
C LEU A 209 8.74 11.21 10.49
N TRP A 210 8.29 10.02 10.06
CA TRP A 210 8.66 8.73 10.64
C TRP A 210 10.04 8.21 10.21
N ARG A 211 10.87 9.04 9.54
CA ARG A 211 12.25 8.71 9.14
C ARG A 211 13.23 8.41 10.29
N GLY A 212 12.78 8.49 11.55
CA GLY A 212 13.60 8.52 12.76
C GLY A 212 14.66 7.41 12.82
N ASP A 213 15.90 7.83 13.14
CA ASP A 213 17.14 7.10 13.46
C ASP A 213 17.35 5.72 12.82
N ALA A 214 16.72 5.46 11.67
CA ALA A 214 16.92 4.22 10.96
C ALA A 214 18.31 4.29 10.35
N GLU A 215 19.30 3.71 11.02
CA GLU A 215 20.59 3.40 10.41
C GLU A 215 20.32 2.40 9.28
N LEU A 216 20.18 2.94 8.07
CA LEU A 216 19.91 2.16 6.89
C LEU A 216 21.20 1.46 6.47
N VAL A 217 21.28 0.17 6.82
CA VAL A 217 22.46 -0.67 6.57
C VAL A 217 22.67 -0.95 5.08
N ALA A 218 21.60 -0.94 4.27
CA ALA A 218 21.66 -1.33 2.85
C ALA A 218 21.47 -0.15 1.90
N PRO A 219 22.26 -0.07 0.80
CA PRO A 219 21.98 0.85 -0.28
C PRO A 219 20.55 0.63 -0.78
N ARG A 220 19.73 1.69 -0.83
CA ARG A 220 18.34 1.72 -1.34
C ARG A 220 17.24 1.22 -0.39
N SER A 221 17.52 0.81 0.85
CA SER A 221 16.47 0.47 1.83
C SER A 221 15.58 1.67 2.18
N TRP A 222 16.08 2.90 2.04
CA TRP A 222 15.30 4.13 2.17
C TRP A 222 14.16 4.24 1.16
N ILE A 223 14.29 3.64 -0.03
CA ILE A 223 13.21 3.61 -1.03
C ILE A 223 12.04 2.80 -0.48
N GLY A 224 12.32 1.63 0.10
CA GLY A 224 11.31 0.82 0.76
C GLY A 224 10.60 1.58 1.87
N LEU A 225 11.34 2.38 2.66
CA LEU A 225 10.77 3.25 3.70
C LEU A 225 9.83 4.32 3.10
N ALA A 226 10.24 4.94 2.00
CA ALA A 226 9.44 5.93 1.28
C ALA A 226 8.16 5.33 0.66
N LEU A 227 8.20 4.06 0.25
CA LEU A 227 7.05 3.36 -0.34
C LEU A 227 6.00 2.94 0.70
N MET A 228 6.35 2.75 1.97
CA MET A 228 5.41 2.35 3.02
C MET A 228 4.15 3.24 3.14
N PRO A 229 4.26 4.58 3.22
CA PRO A 229 3.08 5.44 3.25
C PRO A 229 2.27 5.37 1.94
N VAL A 230 2.91 5.22 0.78
CA VAL A 230 2.22 5.02 -0.50
C VAL A 230 1.40 3.74 -0.46
N MET A 231 1.97 2.63 -0.01
CA MET A 231 1.25 1.38 0.12
C MET A 231 0.07 1.49 1.11
N LEU A 232 0.30 2.14 2.26
CA LEU A 232 -0.74 2.34 3.27
C LEU A 232 -1.91 3.19 2.77
N SER A 233 -1.63 4.20 1.93
CA SER A 233 -2.65 5.08 1.36
C SER A 233 -3.59 4.40 0.35
N GLY A 234 -3.35 3.13 -0.02
CA GLY A 234 -4.34 2.31 -0.71
C GLY A 234 -5.63 2.12 0.11
N MET A 235 -5.57 2.21 1.45
CA MET A 235 -6.75 2.13 2.32
C MET A 235 -7.75 3.29 2.09
N PRO A 236 -7.36 4.57 2.19
CA PRO A 236 -8.23 5.68 1.79
C PRO A 236 -8.83 5.53 0.40
N VAL A 237 -8.07 5.06 -0.58
CA VAL A 237 -8.56 4.84 -1.95
C VAL A 237 -9.69 3.81 -1.98
N TYR A 238 -9.50 2.66 -1.34
CA TYR A 238 -10.55 1.65 -1.17
C TYR A 238 -11.78 2.20 -0.45
N LEU A 239 -11.58 2.92 0.66
CA LEU A 239 -12.69 3.49 1.43
C LEU A 239 -13.47 4.54 0.64
N GLY A 240 -12.80 5.38 -0.15
CA GLY A 240 -13.46 6.34 -1.03
C GLY A 240 -14.28 5.65 -2.12
N ALA A 241 -13.69 4.64 -2.76
CA ALA A 241 -14.38 3.82 -3.76
C ALA A 241 -15.62 3.14 -3.16
N LEU A 242 -15.49 2.53 -1.98
CA LEU A 242 -16.60 1.91 -1.27
C LEU A 242 -17.65 2.94 -0.85
N GLY A 243 -17.24 4.10 -0.34
CA GLY A 243 -18.14 5.18 0.10
C GLY A 243 -19.04 5.69 -1.02
N LEU A 244 -18.52 5.81 -2.25
CA LEU A 244 -19.31 6.20 -3.41
C LEU A 244 -20.35 5.14 -3.81
N MET A 245 -20.17 3.88 -3.42
CA MET A 245 -21.16 2.83 -3.67
C MET A 245 -22.34 2.88 -2.72
N PHE A 246 -22.23 3.53 -1.56
CA PHE A 246 -23.32 3.70 -0.60
C PHE A 246 -23.90 5.11 -0.76
N PRO A 247 -25.02 5.30 -1.48
CA PRO A 247 -25.59 6.63 -1.63
C PRO A 247 -25.88 7.23 -0.24
N LEU A 248 -25.47 8.49 -0.02
CA LEU A 248 -25.72 9.25 1.21
C LEU A 248 -27.21 9.68 1.35
N ASN A 249 -28.07 9.16 0.48
CA ASN A 249 -29.47 9.54 0.38
C ASN A 249 -30.29 8.65 1.33
N TRP A 250 -30.26 9.01 2.62
CA TRP A 250 -31.33 8.68 3.57
C TRP A 250 -32.37 9.80 3.54
#